data_AF-A0A1G6WM81-F1
#
_entry.id   AF-A0A1G6WM81-F1
#
_cell.length_a   1.000
_cell.length_b   1.000
_cell.length_c   1.000
_cell.angle_alpha   90.00
_cell.angle_beta   90.00
_cell.angle_gamma   90.00
#
_symmetry.space_group_name_H-M   'P 1'
#
loop_
_entity.id
_entity.type
_entity.pdbx_description
1 polymer ?
#
loop_
_entity_poly.entity_id
_entity_poly.type
_entity_poly.pdbx_seq_one_letter_code
_entity_poly.pdbx_strand_id
1 'polypeptide(L)'
;MSDEDEIPADKKSILPAVLGGVLSLGAVAKAIGFLAANGLVMLSVVIGTILSILAASILVPSWRGRRRTRAISLWAHEHGWRVDSVHMPTLRSATEVLFGVVDGISVTSCTTTYSPDWHRGLDTTRFRHVLMSSLDANFPVLTMVPTGGVRRPPSGPDDGPDLRFESALFDAGWQVRCVDARFAHDFCHPRTMERLMRPDVAGMSLLVTGGDIAVHAPGATTLAAIESRSAVLADLVRLVPPYLVADHPVHYRRMQGVRPATAVLRGAAPGETTGWPTVIMTTIVLGSVAWFVVFMALAGEVAFALGTVGVIAGVSAVPILSSRSVRRRRRNLR
;
A
#
# COMPACT_ATOMS: atom_id res chain seq x y z
N MET A 1 -71.21 -65.86 -55.50
CA MET A 1 -69.86 -66.40 -55.29
C MET A 1 -68.93 -65.57 -56.15
N SER A 2 -67.97 -64.91 -55.48
CA SER A 2 -66.79 -64.23 -56.04
C SER A 2 -67.05 -62.90 -56.74
N ASP A 3 -66.31 -61.83 -56.51
CA ASP A 3 -65.46 -61.36 -55.41
C ASP A 3 -65.26 -59.88 -55.80
N GLU A 4 -65.60 -58.96 -54.91
CA GLU A 4 -65.39 -57.52 -55.10
C GLU A 4 -63.91 -57.22 -54.79
N ASP A 5 -63.14 -56.86 -55.82
CA ASP A 5 -61.77 -56.37 -55.68
C ASP A 5 -61.76 -54.98 -55.02
N GLU A 6 -61.63 -54.99 -53.70
CA GLU A 6 -61.42 -53.82 -52.84
C GLU A 6 -59.96 -53.33 -52.99
N ILE A 7 -59.78 -52.22 -53.71
CA ILE A 7 -58.48 -51.55 -53.85
C ILE A 7 -58.11 -50.88 -52.52
N PRO A 8 -56.99 -51.24 -51.86
CA PRO A 8 -56.66 -50.71 -50.54
C PRO A 8 -56.25 -49.24 -50.61
N ALA A 9 -57.08 -48.40 -49.99
CA ALA A 9 -56.89 -46.97 -49.81
C ALA A 9 -55.92 -46.64 -48.66
N ASP A 10 -54.69 -47.17 -48.69
CA ASP A 10 -53.67 -46.86 -47.68
C ASP A 10 -52.29 -46.58 -48.30
N LYS A 11 -52.19 -45.48 -49.05
CA LYS A 11 -50.91 -44.96 -49.57
C LYS A 11 -50.86 -43.43 -49.69
N LYS A 12 -51.64 -42.71 -48.87
CA LYS A 12 -51.64 -41.22 -48.84
C LYS A 12 -51.08 -40.60 -47.56
N SER A 13 -50.61 -41.40 -46.60
CA SER A 13 -50.23 -40.94 -45.25
C SER A 13 -48.72 -40.84 -44.98
N ILE A 14 -47.83 -41.23 -45.91
CA ILE A 14 -46.37 -41.29 -45.65
C ILE A 14 -45.61 -40.03 -46.12
N LEU A 15 -46.24 -39.18 -46.96
CA LEU A 15 -45.57 -37.97 -47.49
C LEU A 15 -45.40 -36.78 -46.51
N PRO A 16 -46.21 -36.55 -45.46
CA PRO A 16 -45.96 -35.42 -44.53
C PRO A 16 -44.89 -35.71 -43.46
N ALA A 17 -44.53 -36.97 -43.22
CA ALA A 17 -43.54 -37.34 -42.18
C ALA A 17 -42.08 -37.11 -42.62
N VAL A 18 -41.77 -37.30 -43.91
CA VAL A 18 -40.41 -37.08 -44.45
C VAL A 18 -40.12 -35.59 -44.65
N LEU A 19 -41.15 -34.78 -44.93
CA LEU A 19 -41.01 -33.32 -45.10
C LEU A 19 -40.78 -32.57 -43.77
N GLY A 20 -41.32 -33.10 -42.66
CA GLY A 20 -41.10 -32.54 -41.31
C GLY A 20 -39.68 -32.74 -40.76
N GLY A 21 -39.00 -33.82 -41.14
CA GLY A 21 -37.61 -34.11 -40.72
C GLY A 21 -36.55 -33.24 -41.40
N VAL A 22 -36.79 -32.78 -42.63
CA VAL A 22 -35.85 -31.93 -43.37
C VAL A 22 -35.88 -30.48 -42.85
N LEU A 23 -37.02 -30.02 -42.33
CA LEU A 23 -37.14 -28.68 -41.74
C LEU A 23 -36.52 -28.58 -40.34
N SER A 24 -36.46 -29.67 -39.56
CA SER A 24 -35.81 -29.67 -38.24
C SER A 24 -34.27 -29.70 -38.32
N LEU A 25 -33.70 -30.39 -39.32
CA LEU A 25 -32.26 -30.40 -39.59
C LEU A 25 -31.72 -29.02 -40.00
N GLY A 26 -32.49 -28.27 -40.80
CA GLY A 26 -32.12 -26.89 -41.19
C GLY A 26 -32.13 -25.90 -40.02
N ALA A 27 -33.04 -26.08 -39.05
CA ALA A 27 -33.11 -25.26 -37.85
C ALA A 27 -31.93 -25.55 -36.89
N VAL A 28 -31.56 -26.83 -36.73
CA VAL A 28 -30.41 -27.25 -35.91
C VAL A 28 -29.10 -26.74 -36.52
N ALA A 29 -28.92 -26.83 -37.84
CA ALA A 29 -27.72 -26.30 -38.51
C ALA A 29 -27.59 -24.76 -38.37
N LYS A 30 -28.70 -24.02 -38.47
CA LYS A 30 -28.71 -22.56 -38.23
C LYS A 30 -28.40 -22.20 -36.77
N ALA A 31 -28.92 -22.96 -35.81
CA ALA A 31 -28.63 -22.75 -34.39
C ALA A 31 -27.16 -23.03 -34.05
N ILE A 32 -26.57 -24.10 -34.59
CA ILE A 32 -25.14 -24.42 -34.43
C ILE A 32 -24.26 -23.34 -35.07
N GLY A 33 -24.61 -22.87 -36.28
CA GLY A 33 -23.91 -21.77 -36.94
C GLY A 33 -23.98 -20.44 -36.16
N PHE A 34 -25.14 -20.15 -35.56
CA PHE A 34 -25.33 -18.96 -34.73
C PHE A 34 -24.57 -19.05 -33.40
N LEU A 35 -24.55 -20.22 -32.75
CA LEU A 35 -23.74 -20.48 -31.55
C LEU A 35 -22.23 -20.37 -31.83
N ALA A 36 -21.76 -20.89 -32.97
CA ALA A 36 -20.37 -20.77 -33.38
C ALA A 36 -19.98 -19.31 -33.70
N ALA A 37 -20.85 -18.56 -34.38
CA ALA A 37 -20.59 -17.16 -34.74
C ALA A 37 -20.59 -16.23 -33.51
N ASN A 38 -21.59 -16.36 -32.62
CA ASN A 38 -21.66 -15.54 -31.42
C ASN A 38 -20.62 -15.95 -30.36
N GLY A 39 -20.24 -17.23 -30.31
CA GLY A 39 -19.19 -17.71 -29.41
C GLY A 39 -17.84 -17.03 -29.67
N LEU A 40 -17.48 -16.81 -30.94
CA LEU A 40 -16.23 -16.16 -31.31
C LEU A 40 -16.24 -14.66 -30.98
N VAL A 41 -17.37 -13.98 -31.19
CA VAL A 41 -17.55 -12.58 -30.78
C VAL A 41 -17.44 -12.45 -29.26
N MET A 42 -18.15 -13.29 -28.50
CA MET A 42 -18.11 -13.27 -27.04
C MET A 42 -16.70 -13.56 -26.49
N LEU A 43 -15.98 -14.53 -27.08
CA LEU A 43 -14.59 -14.80 -26.72
C LEU A 43 -13.69 -13.58 -26.96
N SER A 44 -13.83 -12.92 -28.11
CA SER A 44 -13.04 -11.72 -28.43
C SER A 44 -13.30 -10.58 -27.45
N VAL A 45 -14.55 -10.38 -27.01
CA VAL A 45 -14.93 -9.35 -26.03
C VAL A 45 -14.34 -9.68 -24.65
N VAL A 46 -14.40 -10.94 -24.22
CA VAL A 46 -13.81 -11.37 -22.94
C VAL A 46 -12.30 -11.18 -22.94
N ILE A 47 -11.62 -11.63 -24.00
CA ILE A 47 -10.17 -11.45 -24.14
C ILE A 47 -9.81 -9.96 -24.17
N GLY A 48 -10.51 -9.14 -24.96
CA GLY A 48 -10.29 -7.70 -25.04
C GLY A 48 -10.48 -7.00 -23.69
N THR A 49 -11.47 -7.43 -22.91
CA THR A 49 -11.74 -6.90 -21.57
C THR A 49 -10.61 -7.26 -20.59
N ILE A 50 -10.19 -8.53 -20.57
CA ILE A 50 -9.09 -9.00 -19.71
C ILE A 50 -7.79 -8.26 -20.05
N LEU A 51 -7.46 -8.13 -21.34
CA LEU A 51 -6.27 -7.39 -21.79
C LEU A 51 -6.33 -5.91 -21.40
N SER A 52 -7.51 -5.27 -21.48
CA SER A 52 -7.69 -3.88 -21.08
C SER A 52 -7.48 -3.69 -19.57
N ILE A 53 -7.98 -4.62 -18.75
CA ILE A 53 -7.79 -4.60 -17.30
C ILE A 53 -6.31 -4.80 -16.95
N LEU A 54 -5.64 -5.74 -17.63
CA LEU A 54 -4.21 -6.02 -17.43
C LEU A 54 -3.34 -4.82 -17.86
N ALA A 55 -3.66 -4.20 -19.00
CA ALA A 55 -2.98 -2.99 -19.45
C ALA A 55 -3.19 -1.84 -18.45
N ALA A 56 -4.42 -1.63 -17.98
CA ALA A 56 -4.72 -0.60 -16.99
C ALA A 56 -3.98 -0.83 -15.66
N SER A 57 -3.89 -2.08 -15.19
CA SER A 57 -3.23 -2.41 -13.92
C SER A 57 -1.71 -2.15 -13.95
N ILE A 58 -1.08 -2.18 -15.13
CA ILE A 58 0.35 -1.90 -15.32
C ILE A 58 0.61 -0.41 -15.66
N LEU A 59 -0.20 0.15 -16.56
CA LEU A 59 -0.02 1.51 -17.06
C LEU A 59 -0.36 2.58 -16.01
N VAL A 60 -1.42 2.38 -15.23
CA VAL A 60 -1.85 3.39 -14.25
C VAL A 60 -0.79 3.61 -13.14
N PRO A 61 -0.24 2.58 -12.48
CA PRO A 61 0.79 2.78 -11.46
C PRO A 61 2.08 3.35 -12.03
N SER A 62 2.52 2.87 -13.21
CA SER A 62 3.74 3.37 -13.85
C SER A 62 3.61 4.85 -14.25
N TRP A 63 2.46 5.25 -14.78
CA TRP A 63 2.16 6.64 -15.10
C TRP A 63 2.09 7.53 -13.85
N ARG A 64 1.43 7.06 -12.78
CA ARG A 64 1.41 7.75 -11.48
C ARG A 64 2.81 7.91 -10.91
N GLY A 65 3.64 6.87 -10.97
CA GLY A 65 5.04 6.89 -10.55
C GLY A 65 5.83 7.94 -11.31
N ARG A 66 5.77 7.93 -12.66
CA ARG A 66 6.46 8.93 -13.50
C ARG A 66 6.01 10.36 -13.21
N ARG A 67 4.71 10.60 -13.05
CA ARG A 67 4.19 11.93 -12.68
C ARG A 67 4.72 12.37 -11.31
N ARG A 68 4.76 11.45 -10.35
CA ARG A 68 5.27 11.71 -9.01
C ARG A 68 6.77 12.02 -9.02
N THR A 69 7.59 11.25 -9.72
CA THR A 69 9.02 11.54 -9.87
C THR A 69 9.25 12.92 -10.49
N ARG A 70 8.51 13.29 -11.53
CA ARG A 70 8.61 14.64 -12.14
C ARG A 70 8.24 15.75 -11.15
N ALA A 71 7.14 15.58 -10.41
CA ALA A 71 6.72 16.56 -9.41
C ALA A 71 7.77 16.73 -8.30
N ILE A 72 8.38 15.62 -7.85
CA ILE A 72 9.47 15.63 -6.86
C ILE A 72 10.70 16.35 -7.41
N SER A 73 11.12 16.03 -8.63
CA SER A 73 12.28 16.68 -9.26
C SER A 73 12.08 18.18 -9.47
N LEU A 74 10.89 18.60 -9.90
CA LEU A 74 10.56 20.01 -10.07
C LEU A 74 10.56 20.74 -8.73
N TRP A 75 9.85 20.19 -7.74
CA TRP A 75 9.82 20.77 -6.39
C TRP A 75 11.22 20.86 -5.79
N ALA A 76 12.05 19.82 -5.95
CA ALA A 76 13.40 19.82 -5.41
C ALA A 76 14.25 20.92 -6.03
N HIS A 77 14.21 21.06 -7.36
CA HIS A 77 14.91 22.12 -8.07
C HIS A 77 14.46 23.52 -7.61
N GLU A 78 13.15 23.75 -7.45
CA GLU A 78 12.58 25.04 -7.02
C GLU A 78 13.00 25.44 -5.59
N HIS A 79 13.18 24.47 -4.69
CA HIS A 79 13.46 24.72 -3.27
C HIS A 79 14.94 24.50 -2.91
N GLY A 80 15.81 24.29 -3.91
CA GLY A 80 17.25 24.05 -3.68
C GLY A 80 17.58 22.68 -3.09
N TRP A 81 16.67 21.72 -3.19
CA TRP A 81 16.89 20.32 -2.84
C TRP A 81 17.43 19.53 -4.03
N ARG A 82 18.19 18.48 -3.74
CA ARG A 82 18.73 17.55 -4.73
C ARG A 82 18.01 16.23 -4.61
N VAL A 83 17.47 15.74 -5.73
CA VAL A 83 16.94 14.37 -5.80
C VAL A 83 18.11 13.43 -6.07
N ASP A 84 18.17 12.34 -5.33
CA ASP A 84 19.10 11.27 -5.62
C ASP A 84 18.36 9.95 -5.89
N SER A 85 18.83 9.25 -6.92
CA SER A 85 18.40 7.89 -7.22
C SER A 85 19.22 6.86 -6.46
N VAL A 86 20.34 7.27 -5.85
CA VAL A 86 21.24 6.36 -5.15
C VAL A 86 20.55 5.78 -3.92
N HIS A 87 20.62 4.46 -3.85
CA HIS A 87 20.15 3.67 -2.73
C HIS A 87 20.86 4.10 -1.46
N MET A 88 20.11 4.59 -0.45
CA MET A 88 20.68 4.77 0.88
C MET A 88 21.04 3.39 1.44
N PRO A 89 22.33 3.08 1.67
CA PRO A 89 22.73 1.78 2.22
C PRO A 89 22.12 1.56 3.62
N THR A 90 21.85 2.66 4.32
CA THR A 90 21.23 2.71 5.64
C THR A 90 19.72 2.49 5.64
N LEU A 91 19.06 2.56 4.48
CA LEU A 91 17.61 2.36 4.32
C LEU A 91 17.33 1.62 3.02
N ARG A 92 17.44 0.29 3.04
CA ARG A 92 17.26 -0.55 1.84
C ARG A 92 15.93 -0.36 1.09
N SER A 93 14.91 0.17 1.77
CA SER A 93 13.59 0.41 1.18
C SER A 93 13.27 1.90 1.06
N ALA A 94 14.29 2.77 1.11
CA ALA A 94 14.11 4.19 0.85
C ALA A 94 13.80 4.42 -0.64
N THR A 95 12.81 5.25 -0.86
CA THR A 95 12.38 5.76 -2.16
C THR A 95 12.23 7.26 -2.03
N GLU A 96 12.28 7.99 -3.15
CA GLU A 96 12.07 9.45 -3.17
C GLU A 96 13.05 10.15 -2.22
N VAL A 97 14.35 9.87 -2.39
CA VAL A 97 15.40 10.45 -1.54
C VAL A 97 15.68 11.87 -2.02
N LEU A 98 15.53 12.83 -1.12
CA LEU A 98 15.87 14.23 -1.33
C LEU A 98 16.89 14.67 -0.29
N PHE A 99 17.88 15.43 -0.74
CA PHE A 99 18.89 16.07 0.11
C PHE A 99 18.71 17.58 0.06
N GLY A 100 18.73 18.23 1.21
CA GLY A 100 18.61 19.67 1.32
C GLY A 100 19.42 20.19 2.49
N VAL A 101 19.51 21.52 2.57
CA VAL A 101 20.06 22.21 3.73
C VAL A 101 18.97 23.14 4.25
N VAL A 102 18.62 22.97 5.51
CA VAL A 102 17.64 23.82 6.18
C VAL A 102 18.35 24.42 7.35
N ASP A 103 18.43 25.76 7.38
CA ASP A 103 18.92 26.44 8.56
C ASP A 103 20.39 26.10 8.92
N GLY A 104 21.17 25.76 7.89
CA GLY A 104 22.57 25.31 7.99
C GLY A 104 22.72 23.81 8.30
N ILE A 105 21.62 23.09 8.53
CA ILE A 105 21.61 21.66 8.85
C ILE A 105 21.33 20.85 7.58
N SER A 106 22.18 19.86 7.30
CA SER A 106 21.96 18.91 6.20
C SER A 106 20.81 17.97 6.54
N VAL A 107 19.79 17.93 5.69
CA VAL A 107 18.61 17.08 5.89
C VAL A 107 18.41 16.16 4.70
N THR A 108 18.19 14.89 4.97
CA THR A 108 17.72 13.91 3.98
C THR A 108 16.26 13.58 4.25
N SER A 109 15.39 13.75 3.26
CA SER A 109 14.00 13.29 3.26
C SER A 109 13.86 12.03 2.41
N CYS A 110 13.12 11.04 2.86
CA CYS A 110 12.79 9.86 2.05
C CYS A 110 11.47 9.22 2.47
N THR A 111 10.89 8.43 1.57
CA THR A 111 9.82 7.48 1.89
C THR A 111 10.43 6.12 2.14
N THR A 112 10.23 5.55 3.33
CA THR A 112 10.58 4.15 3.61
C THR A 112 9.32 3.30 3.64
N THR A 113 9.40 2.08 3.09
CA THR A 113 8.35 1.09 3.28
C THR A 113 8.60 0.31 4.55
N TYR A 114 7.59 0.24 5.40
CA TYR A 114 7.56 -0.59 6.58
C TYR A 114 6.66 -1.80 6.32
N SER A 115 7.08 -2.98 6.77
CA SER A 115 6.20 -4.15 6.79
C SER A 115 5.38 -4.09 8.07
N PRO A 116 4.08 -3.76 8.03
CA PRO A 116 3.28 -3.79 9.24
C PRO A 116 3.32 -5.21 9.81
N ASP A 117 3.64 -5.32 11.10
CA ASP A 117 3.51 -6.59 11.83
C ASP A 117 2.01 -6.86 12.02
N TRP A 118 1.40 -7.43 10.99
CA TRP A 118 -0.05 -7.63 10.87
C TRP A 118 -0.62 -8.44 12.04
N HIS A 119 0.21 -9.28 12.67
CA HIS A 119 -0.14 -10.10 13.82
C HIS A 119 -0.55 -9.30 15.05
N ARG A 120 -0.15 -8.03 15.17
CA ARG A 120 -0.48 -7.21 16.34
C ARG A 120 -1.56 -6.15 16.08
N GLY A 121 -2.06 -6.02 14.85
CA GLY A 121 -3.20 -5.16 14.52
C GLY A 121 -3.03 -3.66 14.79
N LEU A 122 -1.82 -3.19 15.09
CA LEU A 122 -1.59 -1.84 15.61
C LEU A 122 -1.28 -0.80 14.52
N ASP A 123 -0.59 -1.17 13.44
CA ASP A 123 -0.25 -0.24 12.34
C ASP A 123 -0.60 -0.86 10.98
N THR A 124 -1.39 -0.15 10.17
CA THR A 124 -1.70 -0.54 8.78
C THR A 124 -0.93 0.30 7.77
N THR A 125 -0.14 1.27 8.24
CA THR A 125 0.56 2.22 7.39
C THR A 125 1.81 1.57 6.81
N ARG A 126 1.78 1.33 5.49
CA ARG A 126 2.89 0.73 4.76
C ARG A 126 4.07 1.68 4.53
N PHE A 127 3.83 2.98 4.57
CA PHE A 127 4.82 4.00 4.22
C PHE A 127 5.06 4.93 5.40
N ARG A 128 6.32 5.33 5.58
CA ARG A 128 6.71 6.39 6.51
C ARG A 128 7.58 7.41 5.80
N HIS A 129 7.28 8.68 6.03
CA HIS A 129 8.10 9.79 5.60
C HIS A 129 9.12 10.02 6.70
N VAL A 130 10.39 9.77 6.37
CA VAL A 130 11.53 9.90 7.28
C VAL A 130 12.34 11.11 6.84
N LEU A 131 12.67 11.97 7.80
CA LEU A 131 13.70 12.99 7.65
C LEU A 131 14.84 12.66 8.60
N MET A 132 16.08 12.81 8.15
CA MET A 132 17.27 12.50 8.94
C MET A 132 18.37 13.53 8.74
N SER A 133 19.17 13.74 9.78
CA SER A 133 20.41 14.50 9.77
C SER A 133 21.49 13.69 10.46
N SER A 134 22.72 13.80 9.96
CA SER A 134 23.89 13.31 10.68
C SER A 134 24.22 14.23 11.84
N LEU A 135 24.88 13.68 12.84
CA LEU A 135 25.38 14.28 14.05
C LEU A 135 26.85 13.88 14.20
N ASP A 136 27.69 14.79 14.70
CA ASP A 136 29.11 14.53 14.93
C ASP A 136 29.35 13.79 16.26
N ALA A 137 28.50 12.81 16.58
CA ALA A 137 28.55 12.01 17.80
C ALA A 137 28.13 10.55 17.53
N ASN A 138 28.34 9.65 18.49
CA ASN A 138 27.85 8.28 18.44
C ASN A 138 26.95 7.98 19.65
N PHE A 139 25.69 8.35 19.55
CA PHE A 139 24.70 8.23 20.61
C PHE A 139 24.11 6.83 20.75
N PRO A 140 23.72 6.43 21.98
CA PRO A 140 22.91 5.23 22.18
C PRO A 140 21.55 5.38 21.49
N VAL A 141 20.87 4.27 21.28
CA VAL A 141 19.53 4.29 20.66
C VAL A 141 18.54 4.94 21.62
N LEU A 142 17.92 6.04 21.19
CA LEU A 142 16.85 6.74 21.89
C LEU A 142 15.65 6.85 20.96
N THR A 143 14.51 6.33 21.39
CA THR A 143 13.25 6.36 20.64
C THR A 143 12.21 7.15 21.42
N MET A 144 11.55 8.09 20.75
CA MET A 144 10.48 8.90 21.33
C MET A 144 9.23 8.85 20.45
N VAL A 145 8.12 8.41 21.01
CA VAL A 145 6.86 8.19 20.29
C VAL A 145 5.73 8.93 21.01
N PRO A 146 4.84 9.64 20.31
CA PRO A 146 3.72 10.33 20.95
C PRO A 146 2.74 9.32 21.57
N THR A 147 2.32 9.57 22.81
CA THR A 147 1.35 8.76 23.55
C THR A 147 -0.01 8.80 22.86
N GLY A 148 -0.64 7.63 22.68
CA GLY A 148 -1.88 7.49 21.91
C GLY A 148 -1.68 7.46 20.38
N GLY A 149 -0.46 7.72 19.91
CA GLY A 149 -0.06 7.37 18.55
C GLY A 149 -0.11 5.86 18.32
N VAL A 150 -0.12 5.45 17.05
CA VAL A 150 0.02 4.04 16.68
C VAL A 150 1.31 3.50 17.30
N ARG A 151 1.16 2.68 18.36
CA ARG A 151 2.27 2.09 19.11
C ARG A 151 3.17 1.36 18.14
N ARG A 152 4.40 1.87 17.98
CA ARG A 152 5.49 1.08 17.43
C ARG A 152 5.68 -0.10 18.40
N PRO A 153 5.60 -1.37 17.97
CA PRO A 153 6.12 -2.45 18.80
C PRO A 153 7.60 -2.17 19.09
N PRO A 154 8.15 -2.60 20.24
CA PRO A 154 9.58 -2.51 20.50
C PRO A 154 10.37 -2.96 19.27
N SER A 155 11.21 -2.07 18.75
CA SER A 155 12.02 -2.24 17.55
C SER A 155 13.08 -3.33 17.69
N GLY A 156 13.30 -3.80 18.91
CA GLY A 156 14.23 -4.85 19.25
C GLY A 156 14.61 -4.83 20.73
N PRO A 157 15.54 -5.71 21.13
CA PRO A 157 16.13 -5.71 22.47
C PRO A 157 16.87 -4.40 22.81
N ASP A 158 17.22 -3.59 21.81
CA ASP A 158 18.02 -2.37 21.94
C ASP A 158 17.21 -1.10 22.26
N ASP A 159 15.87 -1.18 22.32
CA ASP A 159 15.04 0.01 22.58
C ASP A 159 15.05 0.44 24.06
N GLY A 160 15.52 -0.41 24.98
CA GLY A 160 15.53 -0.12 26.41
C GLY A 160 14.12 -0.02 27.06
N PRO A 161 14.09 0.21 28.39
CA PRO A 161 12.85 0.44 29.14
C PRO A 161 12.21 1.79 28.79
N ASP A 162 10.94 1.93 29.16
CA ASP A 162 10.24 3.22 29.13
C ASP A 162 10.71 4.10 30.29
N LEU A 163 10.99 5.37 30.01
CA LEU A 163 11.55 6.33 30.95
C LEU A 163 10.51 7.39 31.30
N ARG A 164 10.53 7.83 32.57
CA ARG A 164 9.62 8.84 33.11
C ARG A 164 10.39 10.12 33.41
N PHE A 165 9.79 11.26 33.10
CA PHE A 165 10.37 12.57 33.30
C PHE A 165 9.62 13.35 34.39
N GLU A 166 10.22 14.44 34.84
CA GLU A 166 9.63 15.31 35.88
C GLU A 166 8.35 16.01 35.40
N SER A 167 8.23 16.22 34.08
CA SER A 167 7.05 16.86 33.48
C SER A 167 5.95 15.84 33.21
N ALA A 168 4.93 15.84 34.07
CA ALA A 168 3.74 14.99 33.88
C ALA A 168 3.02 15.24 32.53
N LEU A 169 3.05 16.47 32.01
CA LEU A 169 2.49 16.79 30.70
C LEU A 169 3.29 16.16 29.56
N PHE A 170 4.62 16.11 29.69
CA PHE A 170 5.48 15.47 28.72
C PHE A 170 5.29 13.96 28.72
N ASP A 171 5.30 13.32 29.89
CA ASP A 171 5.03 11.89 30.04
C ASP A 171 3.64 11.47 29.52
N ALA A 172 2.64 12.37 29.61
CA ALA A 172 1.32 12.14 29.07
C ALA A 172 1.27 12.23 27.54
N GLY A 173 2.15 13.02 26.93
CA GLY A 173 2.21 13.26 25.49
C GLY A 173 3.22 12.40 24.74
N TRP A 174 4.26 11.91 25.42
CA TRP A 174 5.40 11.21 24.83
C TRP A 174 5.81 9.99 25.65
N GLN A 175 6.17 8.93 24.94
CA GLN A 175 6.81 7.73 25.45
C GLN A 175 8.27 7.74 25.03
N VAL A 176 9.20 7.62 25.97
CA VAL A 176 10.64 7.75 25.73
C VAL A 176 11.35 6.47 26.14
N ARG A 177 12.14 5.89 25.25
CA ARG A 177 12.81 4.62 25.47
C ARG A 177 14.28 4.72 25.09
N CYS A 178 15.14 4.30 26.00
CA CYS A 178 16.58 4.27 25.80
C CYS A 178 17.21 3.25 26.75
N VAL A 179 18.27 2.57 26.29
CA VAL A 179 19.06 1.67 27.15
C VAL A 179 19.84 2.45 28.20
N ASP A 180 20.32 3.66 27.84
CA ASP A 180 21.04 4.55 28.74
C ASP A 180 20.10 5.65 29.24
N ALA A 181 19.57 5.47 30.46
CA ALA A 181 18.67 6.43 31.07
C ALA A 181 19.32 7.80 31.30
N ARG A 182 20.62 7.85 31.63
CA ARG A 182 21.33 9.11 31.86
C ARG A 182 21.39 9.92 30.57
N PHE A 183 21.80 9.28 29.47
CA PHE A 183 21.78 9.91 28.15
C PHE A 183 20.39 10.45 27.79
N ALA A 184 19.33 9.66 28.02
CA ALA A 184 17.98 10.09 27.70
C ALA A 184 17.55 11.33 28.52
N HIS A 185 17.89 11.40 29.80
CA HIS A 185 17.63 12.57 30.64
C HIS A 185 18.41 13.81 30.20
N ASP A 186 19.68 13.64 29.85
CA ASP A 186 20.55 14.70 29.36
C ASP A 186 20.08 15.23 27.99
N PHE A 187 19.65 14.33 27.09
CA PHE A 187 19.13 14.69 25.77
C PHE A 187 17.76 15.38 25.87
N CYS A 188 16.85 14.84 26.70
CA CYS A 188 15.48 15.34 26.87
C CYS A 188 15.42 16.45 27.95
N HIS A 189 16.29 17.44 27.84
CA HIS A 189 16.29 18.61 28.73
C HIS A 189 15.06 19.53 28.49
N PRO A 190 14.78 20.53 29.36
CA PRO A 190 13.55 21.33 29.30
C PRO A 190 13.22 21.95 27.93
N ARG A 191 14.21 22.52 27.22
CA ARG A 191 13.98 23.08 25.87
C ARG A 191 13.61 22.02 24.81
N THR A 192 14.15 20.80 24.89
CA THR A 192 13.79 19.68 24.00
C THR A 192 12.36 19.22 24.30
N MET A 193 12.01 19.08 25.58
CA MET A 193 10.64 18.75 25.99
C MET A 193 9.65 19.82 25.50
N GLU A 194 9.93 21.11 25.71
CA GLU A 194 9.11 22.21 25.23
C GLU A 194 8.93 22.16 23.70
N ARG A 195 10.03 21.91 22.96
CA ARG A 195 9.99 21.82 21.50
C ARG A 195 9.11 20.68 21.00
N LEU A 196 9.17 19.52 21.64
CA LEU A 196 8.39 18.32 21.30
C LEU A 196 6.91 18.44 21.67
N MET A 197 6.56 19.34 22.59
CA MET A 197 5.16 19.62 22.96
C MET A 197 4.47 20.61 22.00
N ARG A 198 5.18 21.14 21.01
CA ARG A 198 4.58 22.05 20.01
C ARG A 198 3.68 21.29 19.02
N PRO A 199 2.60 21.92 18.53
CA PRO A 199 1.59 21.26 17.69
C PRO A 199 2.12 20.82 16.31
N ASP A 200 3.19 21.45 15.82
CA ASP A 200 3.84 21.07 14.56
C ASP A 200 4.54 19.70 14.64
N VAL A 201 4.83 19.20 15.84
CA VAL A 201 5.43 17.87 16.09
C VAL A 201 4.37 16.75 16.15
N ALA A 202 3.09 17.09 16.14
CA ALA A 202 2.00 16.13 16.32
C ALA A 202 2.04 15.00 15.27
N GLY A 203 1.99 13.75 15.75
CA GLY A 203 2.02 12.55 14.90
C GLY A 203 3.38 12.18 14.33
N MET A 204 4.44 12.90 14.71
CA MET A 204 5.83 12.52 14.41
C MET A 204 6.43 11.72 15.56
N SER A 205 7.39 10.87 15.24
CA SER A 205 8.23 10.19 16.23
C SER A 205 9.69 10.55 15.97
N LEU A 206 10.50 10.52 17.02
CA LEU A 206 11.92 10.83 16.97
C LEU A 206 12.72 9.56 17.25
N LEU A 207 13.81 9.38 16.52
CA LEU A 207 14.78 8.32 16.69
C LEU A 207 16.18 8.94 16.64
N VAL A 208 16.99 8.66 17.65
CA VAL A 208 18.41 8.96 17.67
C VAL A 208 19.16 7.64 17.74
N THR A 209 20.16 7.46 16.89
CA THR A 209 20.95 6.23 16.88
C THR A 209 22.29 6.46 16.22
N GLY A 210 23.36 6.14 16.94
CA GLY A 210 24.71 6.41 16.51
C GLY A 210 24.89 7.89 16.18
N GLY A 211 25.34 8.19 14.96
CA GLY A 211 25.51 9.56 14.48
C GLY A 211 24.33 10.09 13.69
N ASP A 212 23.12 9.54 13.84
CA ASP A 212 21.95 10.01 13.11
C ASP A 212 20.81 10.40 14.06
N ILE A 213 20.13 11.49 13.72
CA ILE A 213 18.84 11.87 14.28
C ILE A 213 17.80 11.89 13.17
N ALA A 214 16.68 11.21 13.42
CA ALA A 214 15.62 11.03 12.45
C ALA A 214 14.25 11.32 13.04
N VAL A 215 13.45 12.09 12.31
CA VAL A 215 12.03 12.29 12.59
C VAL A 215 11.23 11.53 11.54
N HIS A 216 10.21 10.80 11.96
CA HIS A 216 9.35 10.09 11.02
C HIS A 216 7.86 10.26 11.31
N ALA A 217 7.07 10.36 10.25
CA ALA A 217 5.60 10.40 10.33
C ALA A 217 4.96 9.31 9.45
N PRO A 218 3.75 8.86 9.79
CA PRO A 218 2.98 7.95 8.94
C PRO A 218 2.72 8.55 7.54
N GLY A 219 2.72 7.70 6.52
CA GLY A 219 2.43 8.06 5.13
C GLY A 219 3.68 8.21 4.27
N ALA A 220 3.48 8.36 2.96
CA ALA A 220 4.56 8.66 2.03
C ALA A 220 5.00 10.13 2.13
N THR A 221 6.17 10.45 1.58
CA THR A 221 6.68 11.83 1.47
C THR A 221 5.63 12.71 0.79
N THR A 222 5.33 13.83 1.42
CA THR A 222 4.43 14.85 0.88
C THR A 222 5.24 16.11 0.73
N LEU A 223 5.31 16.66 -0.48
CA LEU A 223 6.17 17.81 -0.81
C LEU A 223 5.88 19.02 0.11
N ALA A 224 4.61 19.32 0.33
CA ALA A 224 4.16 20.39 1.24
C ALA A 224 4.56 20.20 2.72
N ALA A 225 4.99 19.00 3.11
CA ALA A 225 5.41 18.69 4.47
C ALA A 225 6.92 18.58 4.64
N ILE A 226 7.72 18.65 3.56
CA ILE A 226 9.18 18.52 3.65
C ILE A 226 9.76 19.70 4.43
N GLU A 227 9.39 20.93 4.07
CA GLU A 227 9.94 22.15 4.70
C GLU A 227 9.57 22.25 6.18
N SER A 228 8.29 22.11 6.52
CA SER A 228 7.85 22.23 7.92
C SER A 228 8.49 21.16 8.80
N ARG A 229 8.60 19.92 8.32
CA ARG A 229 9.22 18.83 9.10
C ARG A 229 10.74 18.92 9.15
N SER A 230 11.38 19.45 8.10
CA SER A 230 12.83 19.67 8.10
C SER A 230 13.23 20.81 9.03
N ALA A 231 12.38 21.84 9.16
CA ALA A 231 12.55 22.86 10.20
C ALA A 231 12.46 22.26 11.62
N VAL A 232 11.49 21.37 11.88
CA VAL A 232 11.42 20.64 13.16
C VAL A 232 12.69 19.83 13.42
N LEU A 233 13.19 19.10 12.41
CA LEU A 233 14.42 18.33 12.54
C LEU A 233 15.63 19.24 12.80
N ALA A 234 15.76 20.36 12.09
CA ALA A 234 16.85 21.31 12.27
C ALA A 234 16.83 21.94 13.68
N ASP A 235 15.65 22.27 14.20
CA ASP A 235 15.48 22.72 15.59
C ASP A 235 15.96 21.66 16.58
N LEU A 236 15.56 20.40 16.39
CA LEU A 236 15.96 19.30 17.27
C LEU A 236 17.47 19.04 17.23
N VAL A 237 18.10 19.11 16.05
CA VAL A 237 19.55 18.99 15.88
C VAL A 237 20.28 20.10 16.66
N ARG A 238 19.80 21.34 16.59
CA ARG A 238 20.39 22.47 17.33
C ARG A 238 20.20 22.40 18.83
N LEU A 239 19.16 21.70 19.29
CA LEU A 239 18.92 21.48 20.71
C LEU A 239 19.83 20.40 21.30
N VAL A 240 20.54 19.61 20.49
CA VAL A 240 21.49 18.61 21.01
C VAL A 240 22.57 19.30 21.85
N PRO A 241 22.69 19.00 23.15
CA PRO A 241 23.67 19.64 24.01
C PRO A 241 25.11 19.38 23.55
N PRO A 242 25.98 20.40 23.48
CA PRO A 242 27.37 20.23 23.06
C PRO A 242 28.17 19.24 23.92
N TYR A 243 27.86 19.13 25.21
CA TYR A 243 28.55 18.19 26.10
C TYR A 243 28.21 16.73 25.77
N LEU A 244 27.00 16.43 25.29
CA LEU A 244 26.66 15.09 24.84
C LEU A 244 27.50 14.69 23.63
N VAL A 245 27.74 15.63 22.70
CA VAL A 245 28.63 15.40 21.56
C VAL A 245 30.05 15.08 22.03
N ALA A 246 30.55 15.81 23.03
CA ALA A 246 31.87 15.58 23.60
C ALA A 246 31.99 14.24 24.36
N ASP A 247 30.95 13.83 25.07
CA ASP A 247 30.89 12.57 25.83
C ASP A 247 30.75 11.34 24.91
N HIS A 248 30.24 11.53 23.69
CA HIS A 248 29.99 10.48 22.69
C HIS A 248 30.78 10.71 21.39
N PRO A 249 32.13 10.78 21.43
CA PRO A 249 32.92 11.11 20.26
C PRO A 249 32.78 10.05 19.16
N VAL A 250 32.83 10.50 17.91
CA VAL A 250 32.82 9.61 16.75
C VAL A 250 34.12 8.79 16.72
N HIS A 251 34.03 7.51 17.07
CA HIS A 251 35.12 6.58 16.82
C HIS A 251 35.05 6.11 15.36
N TYR A 252 35.75 6.80 14.47
CA TYR A 252 35.87 6.49 13.04
C TYR A 252 36.28 5.03 12.75
N ARG A 253 36.86 4.34 13.74
CA ARG A 253 37.43 2.98 13.64
C ARG A 253 36.41 1.85 13.53
N ARG A 254 35.08 2.10 13.62
CA ARG A 254 34.06 1.02 13.56
C ARG A 254 32.97 1.20 12.48
N MET A 255 33.05 2.23 11.63
CA MET A 255 31.98 2.51 10.64
C MET A 255 31.97 1.63 9.39
N GLN A 256 32.95 0.74 9.18
CA GLN A 256 32.89 -0.24 8.08
C GLN A 256 32.04 -1.48 8.39
N GLY A 257 31.53 -1.66 9.63
CA GLY A 257 30.78 -2.87 10.00
C GLY A 257 29.56 -2.68 10.90
N VAL A 258 29.34 -1.48 11.47
CA VAL A 258 28.16 -1.24 12.30
C VAL A 258 26.94 -1.09 11.40
N ARG A 259 26.00 -2.02 11.54
CA ARG A 259 24.70 -1.98 10.87
C ARG A 259 24.09 -0.60 11.13
N PRO A 260 23.81 0.20 10.09
CA PRO A 260 23.16 1.48 10.27
C PRO A 260 21.80 1.30 10.96
N ALA A 261 21.31 2.41 11.52
CA ALA A 261 19.99 2.69 12.11
C ALA A 261 18.78 1.91 11.53
N THR A 262 18.89 1.39 10.31
CA THR A 262 17.99 0.37 9.74
C THR A 262 17.54 -0.72 10.70
N ALA A 263 18.38 -1.19 11.63
CA ALA A 263 17.97 -2.25 12.56
C ALA A 263 16.81 -1.78 13.45
N VAL A 264 16.79 -0.50 13.82
CA VAL A 264 15.73 0.10 14.64
C VAL A 264 14.51 0.41 13.78
N LEU A 265 14.64 0.71 12.49
CA LEU A 265 13.49 0.78 11.57
C LEU A 265 12.95 -0.59 11.11
N ARG A 266 13.68 -1.69 11.36
CA ARG A 266 13.28 -3.09 11.10
C ARG A 266 12.45 -3.67 12.25
N GLY A 267 11.25 -3.15 12.45
CA GLY A 267 10.18 -4.03 12.93
C GLY A 267 9.63 -4.78 11.71
N ALA A 268 9.81 -6.09 11.68
CA ALA A 268 9.53 -7.00 10.56
C ALA A 268 10.51 -6.93 9.37
N ALA A 269 11.26 -8.02 9.19
CA ALA A 269 11.86 -8.36 7.91
C ALA A 269 10.80 -8.26 6.81
N PRO A 270 11.16 -7.86 5.57
CA PRO A 270 10.21 -7.84 4.46
C PRO A 270 9.78 -9.28 4.18
N GLY A 271 8.69 -9.69 4.82
CA GLY A 271 7.90 -10.82 4.37
C GLY A 271 7.38 -10.44 3.00
N GLU A 272 7.89 -11.14 2.01
CA GLU A 272 7.53 -11.12 0.60
C GLU A 272 6.00 -11.21 0.42
N THR A 273 5.31 -10.08 0.53
CA THR A 273 3.84 -9.99 0.49
C THR A 273 3.34 -9.12 -0.66
N THR A 274 4.23 -8.65 -1.53
CA THR A 274 3.90 -7.85 -2.73
C THR A 274 3.06 -8.59 -3.78
N GLY A 275 2.79 -9.90 -3.63
CA GLY A 275 1.94 -10.65 -4.55
C GLY A 275 0.46 -10.75 -4.17
N TRP A 276 0.10 -10.68 -2.89
CA TRP A 276 -1.22 -11.17 -2.46
C TRP A 276 -2.44 -10.34 -2.89
N PRO A 277 -2.42 -8.99 -2.88
CA PRO A 277 -3.60 -8.23 -3.32
C PRO A 277 -3.85 -8.40 -4.82
N THR A 278 -2.78 -8.46 -5.62
CA THR A 278 -2.85 -8.71 -7.06
C THR A 278 -3.31 -10.13 -7.33
N VAL A 279 -2.78 -11.13 -6.62
CA VAL A 279 -3.21 -12.52 -6.74
C VAL A 279 -4.68 -12.67 -6.36
N ILE A 280 -5.12 -12.18 -5.20
CA ILE A 280 -6.53 -12.27 -4.76
C ILE A 280 -7.45 -11.58 -5.77
N MET A 281 -7.10 -10.39 -6.25
CA MET A 281 -7.95 -9.71 -7.23
C MET A 281 -7.97 -10.46 -8.57
N THR A 282 -6.84 -11.01 -9.00
CA THR A 282 -6.77 -11.83 -10.23
C THR A 282 -7.58 -13.12 -10.08
N THR A 283 -7.52 -13.79 -8.93
CA THR A 283 -8.30 -14.99 -8.64
C THR A 283 -9.80 -14.71 -8.57
N ILE A 284 -10.21 -13.57 -8.00
CA ILE A 284 -11.63 -13.16 -7.97
C ILE A 284 -12.12 -12.87 -9.39
N VAL A 285 -11.34 -12.15 -10.19
CA VAL A 285 -11.69 -11.84 -11.59
C VAL A 285 -11.76 -13.13 -12.41
N LEU A 286 -10.74 -13.99 -12.36
CA LEU A 286 -10.72 -15.26 -13.08
C LEU A 286 -11.82 -16.21 -12.61
N GLY A 287 -12.08 -16.28 -11.30
CA GLY A 287 -13.17 -17.06 -10.72
C GLY A 287 -14.54 -16.55 -11.16
N SER A 288 -14.73 -15.23 -11.23
CA SER A 288 -15.97 -14.62 -11.72
C SER A 288 -16.18 -14.89 -13.21
N VAL A 289 -15.12 -14.84 -14.02
CA VAL A 289 -15.19 -15.16 -15.45
C VAL A 289 -15.48 -16.65 -15.66
N ALA A 290 -14.78 -17.55 -14.95
CA ALA A 290 -15.00 -18.99 -15.05
C ALA A 290 -16.43 -19.38 -14.60
N TRP A 291 -16.90 -18.82 -13.47
CA TRP A 291 -18.27 -19.02 -13.00
C TRP A 291 -19.30 -18.48 -14.01
N PHE A 292 -19.05 -17.30 -14.60
CA PHE A 292 -19.92 -16.72 -15.61
C PHE A 292 -20.00 -17.59 -16.88
N VAL A 293 -18.87 -18.13 -17.35
CA VAL A 293 -18.84 -19.06 -18.50
C VAL A 293 -19.63 -20.34 -18.20
N VAL A 294 -19.45 -20.93 -17.02
CA VAL A 294 -20.19 -22.14 -16.59
C VAL A 294 -21.69 -21.85 -16.42
N PHE A 295 -22.04 -20.71 -15.81
CA PHE A 295 -23.42 -20.26 -15.66
C PHE A 295 -24.08 -20.04 -17.02
N MET A 296 -23.37 -19.43 -17.98
CA MET A 296 -23.84 -19.24 -19.35
C MET A 296 -24.05 -20.55 -20.11
N ALA A 297 -23.19 -21.55 -19.88
CA ALA A 297 -23.35 -22.86 -20.48
C ALA A 297 -24.56 -23.64 -19.93
N LEU A 298 -24.96 -23.38 -18.67
CA LEU A 298 -26.03 -24.10 -17.98
C LEU A 298 -27.41 -23.43 -18.09
N ALA A 299 -27.47 -22.09 -18.16
CA ALA A 299 -28.71 -21.38 -17.84
C ALA A 299 -29.54 -20.88 -19.05
N GLY A 300 -29.04 -21.01 -20.28
CA GLY A 300 -29.76 -20.61 -21.51
C GLY A 300 -30.06 -19.10 -21.62
N GLU A 301 -30.66 -18.69 -22.74
CA GLU A 301 -30.81 -17.26 -23.13
C GLU A 301 -31.59 -16.39 -22.13
N VAL A 302 -32.53 -16.97 -21.38
CA VAL A 302 -33.38 -16.21 -20.43
C VAL A 302 -32.62 -15.83 -19.15
N ALA A 303 -31.63 -16.63 -18.75
CA ALA A 303 -30.81 -16.31 -17.57
C ALA A 303 -29.75 -15.23 -17.86
N PHE A 304 -29.42 -14.98 -19.12
CA PHE A 304 -28.44 -13.98 -19.54
C PHE A 304 -28.85 -12.55 -19.19
N ALA A 305 -30.13 -12.20 -19.38
CA ALA A 305 -30.66 -10.88 -19.07
C ALA A 305 -30.68 -10.60 -17.56
N LEU A 306 -30.96 -11.62 -16.74
CA LEU A 306 -30.92 -11.50 -15.27
C LEU A 306 -29.49 -11.50 -14.71
N GLY A 307 -28.59 -12.30 -15.29
CA GLY A 307 -27.20 -12.40 -14.85
C GLY A 307 -26.37 -11.14 -15.14
N THR A 308 -26.55 -10.51 -16.29
CA THR A 308 -25.82 -9.27 -16.66
C THR A 308 -26.18 -8.09 -15.76
N VAL A 309 -27.46 -7.93 -15.39
CA VAL A 309 -27.89 -6.91 -14.41
C VAL A 309 -27.26 -7.18 -13.03
N GLY A 310 -27.17 -8.45 -12.61
CA GLY A 310 -26.55 -8.84 -11.35
C GLY A 310 -25.06 -8.53 -11.27
N VAL A 311 -24.29 -8.79 -12.34
CA VAL A 311 -22.85 -8.50 -12.39
C VAL A 311 -22.58 -6.99 -12.42
N ILE A 312 -23.34 -6.23 -13.20
CA ILE A 312 -23.21 -4.77 -13.25
C ILE A 312 -23.54 -4.17 -11.87
N ALA A 313 -24.62 -4.63 -11.21
CA ALA A 313 -24.96 -4.20 -9.86
C ALA A 313 -23.88 -4.56 -8.83
N GLY A 314 -23.31 -5.78 -8.92
CA GLY A 314 -22.24 -6.24 -8.04
C GLY A 314 -20.95 -5.42 -8.17
N VAL A 315 -20.47 -5.20 -9.40
CA VAL A 315 -19.25 -4.42 -9.68
C VAL A 315 -19.45 -2.94 -9.29
N SER A 316 -20.64 -2.39 -9.51
CA SER A 316 -20.98 -1.02 -9.11
C SER A 316 -21.08 -0.83 -7.59
N ALA A 317 -21.37 -1.90 -6.84
CA ALA A 317 -21.50 -1.86 -5.39
C ALA A 317 -20.16 -1.93 -4.65
N VAL A 318 -19.09 -2.47 -5.27
CA VAL A 318 -17.76 -2.62 -4.65
C VAL A 318 -17.14 -1.28 -4.20
N PRO A 319 -17.16 -0.19 -5.00
CA PRO A 319 -16.68 1.12 -4.57
C PRO A 319 -17.55 1.74 -3.46
N ILE A 320 -18.85 1.47 -3.47
CA ILE A 320 -19.80 2.03 -2.50
C ILE A 320 -19.62 1.38 -1.12
N LEU A 321 -19.44 0.06 -1.08
CA LEU A 321 -19.20 -0.69 0.16
C LEU A 321 -17.83 -0.37 0.79
N SER A 322 -16.78 -0.18 -0.03
CA SER A 322 -15.46 0.22 0.47
C SER A 322 -15.45 1.64 1.03
N SER A 323 -16.26 2.56 0.49
CA SER A 323 -16.40 3.92 1.03
C SER A 323 -17.21 3.99 2.35
N ARG A 324 -18.21 3.12 2.51
CA ARG A 324 -19.07 3.06 3.70
C ARG A 324 -18.35 2.44 4.90
N SER A 325 -17.51 1.43 4.70
CA SER A 325 -16.68 0.86 5.78
C SER A 325 -15.68 1.88 6.33
N VAL A 326 -15.11 2.72 5.46
CA VAL A 326 -14.23 3.83 5.86
C VAL A 326 -14.98 4.92 6.63
N ARG A 327 -16.22 5.26 6.26
CA ARG A 327 -17.04 6.23 7.01
C ARG A 327 -17.52 5.70 8.37
N ARG A 328 -17.91 4.43 8.48
CA ARG A 328 -18.36 3.84 9.76
C ARG A 328 -17.23 3.80 10.78
N ARG A 329 -15.98 3.58 10.34
CA ARG A 329 -14.80 3.56 11.22
C ARG A 329 -14.42 4.95 11.75
N ARG A 330 -14.64 6.03 10.98
CA ARG A 330 -14.44 7.41 11.45
C ARG A 330 -15.46 7.87 12.50
N ARG A 331 -16.63 7.24 12.59
CA ARG A 331 -17.69 7.61 13.54
C ARG A 331 -17.51 6.98 14.92
N ASN A 332 -16.71 5.92 15.04
CA ASN A 332 -16.41 5.25 16.31
C ASN A 332 -15.07 5.71 16.93
N LEU A 333 -14.40 6.69 16.32
CA LEU A 333 -13.13 7.28 16.76
C LEU A 333 -13.28 8.77 17.14
N ARG A 334 -14.52 9.23 17.35
CA ARG A 334 -14.87 10.50 18.00
C ARG A 334 -15.69 10.15 19.23
#